data_AF-A0A226D2A5-F1
#
_entry.id   AF-A0A226D2A5-F1
#
_cell.length_a   1.000
_cell.length_b   1.000
_cell.length_c   1.000
_cell.angle_alpha   90.00
_cell.angle_beta   90.00
_cell.angle_gamma   90.00
#
_symmetry.space_group_name_H-M   'P 1'
#
loop_
_entity.id
_entity.type
_entity.pdbx_description
1 polymer ?
#
loop_
_entity_poly.entity_id
_entity_poly.type
_entity_poly.pdbx_seq_one_letter_code
_entity_poly.pdbx_strand_id
1 'polypeptide(L)'
;MVVTPLMWKSLDNLTTYFAYVWPCPLNWDNGNKKFAYTPLGKKLIPWAAALTYFLVGSLLLVSLVLGQIYGWVSMPLILSITNISYLVIGSLVFVEAGTLFYGQQFATGFN
;
A
#
# COMPACT_ATOMS: atom_id res chain seq x y z
N MET A 1 -12.87 24.14 -5.54
CA MET A 1 -12.75 24.27 -4.07
C MET A 1 -11.54 25.15 -3.77
N VAL A 2 -11.67 26.17 -2.93
CA VAL A 2 -10.55 27.04 -2.54
C VAL A 2 -9.76 26.33 -1.45
N VAL A 3 -8.53 25.93 -1.75
CA VAL A 3 -7.66 25.23 -0.80
C VAL A 3 -7.19 26.22 0.26
N THR A 4 -7.51 25.95 1.54
CA THR A 4 -7.13 26.83 2.65
C THR A 4 -5.64 26.71 2.95
N PRO A 5 -4.99 27.76 3.49
CA PRO A 5 -3.58 27.71 3.88
C PRO A 5 -3.27 26.61 4.91
N LEU A 6 -4.26 26.24 5.73
CA LEU A 6 -4.15 25.13 6.67
C LEU A 6 -3.99 23.78 5.95
N MET A 7 -4.69 23.60 4.83
CA MET A 7 -4.70 22.37 4.04
C MET A 7 -3.36 22.15 3.31
N TRP A 8 -2.73 23.24 2.84
CA TRP A 8 -1.37 23.20 2.29
C TRP A 8 -0.34 22.77 3.36
N LYS A 9 -0.45 23.34 4.57
CA LYS A 9 0.44 23.03 5.68
C LYS A 9 0.30 21.58 6.16
N SER A 10 -0.91 21.01 6.12
CA SER A 10 -1.10 19.59 6.42
C SER A 10 -0.48 18.67 5.37
N LEU A 11 -0.48 19.06 4.08
CA LEU A 11 0.19 18.28 3.04
C LEU A 11 1.71 18.33 3.16
N ASP A 12 2.28 19.49 3.51
CA ASP A 12 3.73 19.61 3.72
C ASP A 12 4.20 18.76 4.93
N ASN A 13 3.40 18.74 6.00
CA ASN A 13 3.68 17.83 7.12
C ASN A 13 3.55 16.36 6.69
N LEU A 14 2.53 16.03 5.90
CA LEU A 14 2.33 14.68 5.36
C LEU A 14 3.54 14.22 4.53
N THR A 15 4.11 15.06 3.68
CA THR A 15 5.36 14.71 2.97
C THR A 15 6.52 14.38 3.88
N THR A 16 6.66 15.14 4.95
CA THR A 16 7.77 14.96 5.89
C THR A 16 7.63 13.62 6.60
N TYR A 17 6.42 13.26 7.06
CA TYR A 17 6.18 11.98 7.70
C TYR A 17 6.30 10.80 6.73
N PHE A 18 5.75 10.91 5.51
CA PHE A 18 5.83 9.83 4.53
C PHE A 18 7.26 9.54 4.05
N ALA A 19 8.14 10.54 4.03
CA ALA A 19 9.55 10.34 3.73
C ALA A 19 10.27 9.42 4.74
N TYR A 20 9.79 9.33 5.98
CA TYR A 20 10.36 8.47 7.02
C TYR A 20 9.77 7.06 7.05
N VAL A 21 8.55 6.86 6.55
CA VAL A 21 7.85 5.57 6.66
C VAL A 21 8.35 4.60 5.60
N TRP A 22 8.29 4.98 4.31
CA TRP A 22 8.62 4.07 3.21
C TRP A 22 8.62 4.81 1.85
N PRO A 23 9.47 4.45 0.87
CA PRO A 23 9.49 5.10 -0.44
C PRO A 23 8.24 4.79 -1.26
N CYS A 24 7.32 5.76 -1.38
CA CYS A 24 6.06 5.63 -2.12
C CYS A 24 6.18 6.23 -3.54
N PRO A 25 5.50 5.70 -4.58
CA PRO A 25 5.53 6.27 -5.94
C PRO A 25 4.94 7.68 -6.03
N LEU A 26 4.04 8.02 -5.09
CA LEU A 26 3.37 9.30 -5.02
C LEU A 26 4.13 10.20 -4.03
N ASN A 27 4.81 11.23 -4.56
CA ASN A 27 5.45 12.25 -3.73
C ASN A 27 4.77 13.60 -3.95
N TRP A 28 4.62 14.37 -2.89
CA TRP A 28 4.14 15.73 -2.99
C TRP A 28 5.31 16.69 -3.12
N ASP A 29 5.30 17.48 -4.20
CA ASP A 29 6.31 18.48 -4.47
C ASP A 29 5.87 19.81 -3.87
N ASN A 30 6.49 20.20 -2.75
CA ASN A 30 6.20 21.45 -2.05
C ASN A 30 6.48 22.69 -2.94
N GLY A 31 7.49 22.61 -3.81
CA GLY A 31 7.84 23.72 -4.71
C GLY A 31 6.76 24.01 -5.75
N ASN A 32 6.13 22.95 -6.27
CA ASN A 32 5.09 23.07 -7.29
C ASN A 32 3.67 22.96 -6.74
N LYS A 33 3.48 22.59 -5.46
CA LYS A 33 2.17 22.39 -4.84
C LYS A 33 1.33 21.33 -5.56
N LYS A 34 2.00 20.27 -6.03
CA LYS A 34 1.42 19.23 -6.88
C LYS A 34 1.87 17.85 -6.43
N PHE A 35 1.01 16.85 -6.60
CA PHE A 35 1.43 15.46 -6.49
C PHE A 35 2.21 15.08 -7.75
N ALA A 36 3.50 14.78 -7.58
CA ALA A 36 4.37 14.28 -8.62
C ALA A 36 4.41 12.75 -8.52
N TYR A 37 3.96 12.09 -9.58
CA TYR A 37 4.17 10.65 -9.73
C TYR A 37 5.62 10.43 -10.18
N THR A 38 6.42 9.87 -9.29
CA THR A 38 7.79 9.46 -9.63
C THR A 38 7.70 8.12 -10.38
N PRO A 39 8.19 8.01 -11.63
CA PRO A 39 8.18 6.72 -12.33
C PRO A 39 8.99 5.69 -11.53
N LEU A 40 8.61 4.41 -11.67
CA LEU A 40 9.24 3.22 -11.06
C LEU A 40 10.75 3.20 -11.33
N GLY A 41 11.52 3.95 -10.55
CA GLY A 41 12.97 4.03 -10.62
C GLY A 41 13.65 3.01 -9.72
N LYS A 42 14.99 2.97 -9.74
CA LYS A 42 15.80 2.04 -8.92
C LYS A 42 15.51 2.13 -7.42
N LYS A 43 15.03 3.27 -6.92
CA LYS A 43 14.64 3.47 -5.52
C LYS A 43 13.31 2.82 -5.14
N LEU A 44 12.44 2.52 -6.10
CA LEU A 44 11.14 1.88 -5.88
C LEU A 44 11.17 0.36 -6.09
N ILE A 45 12.30 -0.21 -6.51
CA ILE A 45 12.47 -1.67 -6.67
C ILE A 45 12.31 -2.41 -5.33
N PRO A 46 12.91 -1.96 -4.20
CA PRO A 46 12.69 -2.60 -2.91
C PRO A 46 11.22 -2.56 -2.47
N TRP A 47 10.51 -1.46 -2.81
CA TRP A 47 9.10 -1.29 -2.53
C TRP A 47 8.24 -2.29 -3.32
N ALA A 48 8.44 -2.35 -4.64
CA ALA A 48 7.72 -3.28 -5.51
C ALA A 48 8.05 -4.75 -5.18
N ALA A 49 9.29 -5.05 -4.80
CA ALA A 49 9.70 -6.38 -4.35
C ALA A 49 9.01 -6.77 -3.03
N ALA A 50 8.90 -5.85 -2.07
CA ALA A 50 8.17 -6.09 -0.82
C ALA A 50 6.68 -6.33 -1.07
N LEU A 51 6.04 -5.52 -1.93
CA LEU A 51 4.64 -5.69 -2.31
C LEU A 51 4.38 -7.03 -3.00
N THR A 52 5.23 -7.41 -3.96
CA THR A 52 5.08 -8.69 -4.68
C THR A 52 5.28 -9.88 -3.75
N TYR A 53 6.26 -9.82 -2.84
CA TYR A 53 6.44 -10.84 -1.82
C TYR A 53 5.21 -10.99 -0.91
N PHE A 54 4.65 -9.87 -0.45
CA PHE A 54 3.44 -9.87 0.37
C PHE A 54 2.23 -10.43 -0.39
N LEU A 55 2.03 -10.05 -1.65
CA LEU A 55 0.94 -10.56 -2.49
C LEU A 55 1.02 -12.08 -2.69
N VAL A 56 2.21 -12.61 -2.99
CA VAL A 56 2.42 -14.05 -3.15
C VAL A 56 2.17 -14.78 -1.83
N GLY A 57 2.64 -14.22 -0.71
CA GLY A 57 2.36 -14.75 0.63
C GLY A 57 0.87 -14.79 0.95
N SER A 58 0.14 -13.70 0.67
CA SER A 58 -1.31 -13.64 0.86
C SER A 58 -2.07 -14.67 0.01
N LEU A 59 -1.67 -14.91 -1.24
CA LEU A 59 -2.30 -15.94 -2.08
C LEU A 59 -2.15 -17.34 -1.49
N LEU A 60 -0.96 -17.67 -0.96
CA LEU A 60 -0.73 -18.95 -0.28
C LEU A 60 -1.60 -19.08 0.98
N LEU A 61 -1.68 -18.02 1.78
CA LEU A 61 -2.49 -17.96 2.99
C LEU A 61 -3.99 -18.13 2.69
N VAL A 62 -4.51 -17.48 1.64
CA VAL A 62 -5.89 -17.64 1.16
C VAL A 62 -6.15 -19.08 0.72
N SER A 63 -5.21 -19.69 -0.01
CA SER A 63 -5.35 -21.09 -0.46
C SER A 63 -5.43 -22.07 0.72
N LEU A 64 -4.69 -21.81 1.80
CA LEU A 64 -4.73 -22.61 3.02
C LEU A 64 -6.07 -22.44 3.76
N VAL A 65 -6.60 -21.22 3.84
CA VAL A 65 -7.92 -20.97 4.44
C VAL A 65 -9.03 -21.66 3.63
N LEU A 66 -8.98 -21.57 2.29
CA LEU A 66 -9.93 -22.27 1.42
C LEU A 66 -9.83 -23.78 1.60
N GLY A 67 -8.61 -24.34 1.63
CA GLY A 67 -8.38 -25.77 1.86
C GLY A 67 -8.93 -26.26 3.21
N GLN A 68 -8.92 -25.41 4.23
CA GLN A 68 -9.53 -25.70 5.53
C GLN A 68 -11.07 -25.67 5.47
N ILE A 69 -11.66 -24.69 4.77
CA ILE A 69 -13.13 -24.59 4.60
C ILE A 69 -13.68 -25.80 3.83
N TYR A 70 -12.98 -26.23 2.77
CA TYR A 70 -13.35 -27.41 1.99
C TYR A 70 -13.01 -28.74 2.68
N GLY A 71 -12.41 -28.71 3.87
CA GLY A 71 -12.09 -29.90 4.66
C GLY A 71 -10.92 -30.73 4.13
N TRP A 72 -10.13 -30.20 3.19
CA TRP A 72 -8.93 -30.87 2.67
C TRP A 72 -7.75 -30.78 3.63
N VAL A 73 -7.72 -29.76 4.49
CA VAL A 73 -6.64 -29.51 5.44
C VAL A 73 -7.23 -29.30 6.83
N SER A 74 -6.80 -30.09 7.81
CA SER A 74 -7.12 -29.86 9.22
C SER A 74 -5.99 -29.07 9.88
N MET A 75 -6.22 -27.79 10.14
CA MET A 75 -5.27 -26.94 10.87
C MET A 75 -5.71 -26.73 12.32
N PRO A 76 -4.76 -26.59 13.27
CA PRO A 76 -5.05 -26.16 14.62
C PRO A 76 -5.73 -24.78 14.64
N LEU A 77 -6.63 -24.56 15.60
CA LEU A 77 -7.33 -23.29 15.79
C LEU A 77 -6.37 -22.09 15.87
N ILE A 78 -5.24 -22.24 16.57
CA ILE A 78 -4.24 -21.18 16.74
C ILE A 78 -3.66 -20.76 15.39
N LEU A 79 -3.24 -21.72 14.56
CA LEU A 79 -2.71 -21.46 13.22
C LEU A 79 -3.75 -20.82 12.30
N SER A 80 -5.02 -21.21 12.44
CA SER A 80 -6.12 -20.62 11.67
C SER A 80 -6.32 -19.15 12.02
N ILE A 81 -6.31 -18.81 13.31
CA ILE A 81 -6.45 -17.43 13.81
C ILE A 81 -5.27 -16.57 13.35
N THR A 82 -4.04 -17.08 13.44
CA THR A 82 -2.85 -16.37 12.96
C THR A 82 -2.88 -16.14 11.45
N ASN A 83 -3.37 -17.11 10.67
CA ASN A 83 -3.51 -16.96 9.22
C ASN A 83 -4.53 -15.85 8.87
N ILE A 84 -5.70 -15.87 9.53
CA ILE A 84 -6.74 -14.85 9.35
C ILE A 84 -6.23 -13.45 9.74
N SER A 85 -5.54 -13.31 10.87
CA SER A 85 -5.00 -12.01 11.27
C SER A 85 -3.95 -11.48 10.30
N TYR A 86 -3.13 -12.37 9.73
CA TYR A 86 -2.16 -12.01 8.70
C TYR A 86 -2.84 -11.56 7.40
N LEU A 87 -3.95 -12.19 7.01
CA LEU A 87 -4.75 -11.76 5.85
C LEU A 87 -5.38 -10.38 6.06
N VAL A 88 -5.89 -10.11 7.26
CA VAL A 88 -6.46 -8.79 7.60
C VAL A 88 -5.38 -7.70 7.52
N ILE A 89 -4.19 -7.94 8.06
CA ILE A 89 -3.08 -6.98 7.96
C ILE A 89 -2.63 -6.83 6.49
N GLY A 90 -2.57 -7.93 5.74
CA GLY A 90 -2.24 -7.93 4.32
C GLY A 90 -3.20 -7.10 3.46
N SER A 91 -4.47 -6.93 3.88
CA SER A 91 -5.44 -6.08 3.16
C SER A 91 -5.01 -4.61 3.08
N LEU A 92 -4.21 -4.12 4.04
CA LEU A 92 -3.65 -2.77 4.00
C LEU A 92 -2.63 -2.61 2.86
N VAL A 93 -1.90 -3.69 2.56
CA VAL A 93 -0.93 -3.73 1.46
C VAL A 93 -1.62 -3.63 0.10
N PHE A 94 -2.86 -4.10 -0.03
CA PHE A 94 -3.66 -3.90 -1.25
C PHE A 94 -4.00 -2.43 -1.50
N VAL A 95 -4.19 -1.63 -0.45
CA VAL A 95 -4.39 -0.18 -0.59
C VAL A 95 -3.14 0.48 -1.17
N GLU A 96 -1.97 0.10 -0.70
CA GLU A 96 -0.69 0.56 -1.25
C GLU A 96 -0.48 0.08 -2.69
N ALA A 97 -0.83 -1.16 -3.02
CA ALA A 97 -0.81 -1.65 -4.40
C ALA A 97 -1.75 -0.83 -5.31
N GLY A 98 -2.90 -0.38 -4.79
CA GLY A 98 -3.79 0.55 -5.48
C GLY A 98 -3.11 1.86 -5.87
N THR A 99 -2.22 2.39 -5.02
CA THR A 99 -1.44 3.60 -5.33
C THR A 99 -0.44 3.40 -6.48
N LEU A 100 -0.01 2.16 -6.75
CA LEU A 100 0.86 1.83 -7.89
C LEU A 100 0.08 2.01 -9.21
N PHE A 101 -1.12 1.44 -9.28
CA PHE A 101 -1.94 1.43 -10.49
C PHE A 101 -2.67 2.76 -10.73
N TYR A 102 -3.18 3.39 -9.67
CA TYR A 102 -4.00 4.60 -9.76
C TYR A 102 -3.23 5.87 -9.39
N GLY A 103 -1.97 5.79 -8.96
CA GLY A 103 -1.18 6.95 -8.55
C GLY A 103 -1.05 8.02 -9.63
N GLN A 104 -0.94 7.62 -10.89
CA GLN A 104 -0.89 8.55 -12.02
C GLN A 104 -2.24 9.25 -12.26
N GLN A 105 -3.36 8.54 -12.10
CA GLN A 105 -4.70 9.14 -12.23
C GLN A 105 -5.01 10.06 -11.05
N PHE A 106 -4.61 9.69 -9.83
CA PHE A 106 -4.70 10.54 -8.64
C PHE A 106 -3.89 11.83 -8.79
N ALA A 107 -2.64 11.74 -9.25
CA ALA A 107 -1.80 12.90 -9.49
C ALA A 107 -2.38 13.85 -10.57
N THR A 108 -3.05 13.29 -11.58
CA THR A 108 -3.66 14.07 -12.67
C THR A 108 -4.98 14.73 -12.23
N GLY A 109 -5.79 14.06 -11.41
CA GLY A 109 -7.07 14.59 -10.91
C GLY A 109 -6.93 15.62 -9.77
N PHE A 110 -5.79 15.63 -9.07
CA PHE A 110 -5.53 16.59 -7.98
C PHE A 110 -4.89 17.90 -8.47
N ASN A 111 -4.28 17.89 -9.67
CA ASN A 111 -3.68 19.05 -10.32
C ASN A 111 -4.71 19.85 -11.12
#